data_AF-A0A1J3IZ88-F1
#
_entry.id   AF-A0A1J3IZ88-F1
#
_cell.length_a   1.000
_cell.length_b   1.000
_cell.length_c   1.000
_cell.angle_alpha   90.00
_cell.angle_beta   90.00
_cell.angle_gamma   90.00
#
_symmetry.space_group_name_H-M   'P 1'
#
loop_
_entity.id
_entity.type
_entity.pdbx_description
1 polymer ?
#
loop_
_entity_poly.entity_id
_entity_poly.type
_entity_poly.pdbx_seq_one_letter_code
_entity_poly.pdbx_strand_id
1 'polypeptide(L)'
;MTIRILNHQSRLCCKTILSAKLHNSSEQVRDVADVAKNISQVMMSSPQLVLDSALDQSGLRVTPEVAEDVLNRFRNAGLLAYRFFQWSEKQRHYEHSVRAYHLMIESTAKIKQYKLMWDLINSMRKKKMLNVETFCIVMRKYARAQRVDEAIYAFNVMEKYDLPPNLVAFN
;
A
#
# COMPACT_ATOMS: atom_id res chain seq x y z
N MET A 1 -63.26 -20.05 11.26
CA MET A 1 -62.45 -19.53 10.14
C MET A 1 -61.36 -18.65 10.77
N THR A 2 -60.17 -19.22 10.98
CA THR A 2 -59.12 -18.69 11.88
C THR A 2 -58.21 -17.68 11.18
N ILE A 3 -57.86 -16.62 11.91
CA ILE A 3 -57.20 -15.39 11.45
C ILE A 3 -55.69 -15.60 11.22
N ARG A 4 -55.17 -14.95 10.16
CA ARG A 4 -53.76 -14.90 9.75
C ARG A 4 -52.85 -14.33 10.85
N ILE A 5 -51.74 -15.00 11.15
CA ILE A 5 -50.56 -14.41 11.80
C ILE A 5 -49.45 -14.34 10.74
N LEU A 6 -49.19 -13.14 10.22
CA LEU A 6 -48.07 -12.85 9.31
C LEU A 6 -46.85 -12.37 10.13
N ASN A 7 -45.84 -13.22 10.16
CA ASN A 7 -44.44 -12.88 9.90
C ASN A 7 -43.81 -11.70 10.70
N HIS A 8 -43.27 -12.01 11.88
CA HIS A 8 -42.37 -11.12 12.64
C HIS A 8 -40.90 -11.59 12.66
N GLN A 9 -40.53 -12.66 11.95
CA GLN A 9 -39.18 -13.26 12.07
C GLN A 9 -38.17 -12.82 11.00
N SER A 10 -38.58 -12.10 9.95
CA SER A 10 -37.69 -11.74 8.84
C SER A 10 -36.91 -10.42 9.02
N ARG A 11 -37.17 -9.61 10.06
CA ARG A 11 -36.51 -8.29 10.26
C ARG A 11 -35.39 -8.27 11.31
N LEU A 12 -35.27 -9.29 12.17
CA LEU A 12 -34.22 -9.31 13.20
C LEU A 12 -32.88 -9.84 12.69
N CYS A 13 -32.85 -10.78 11.73
CA CYS A 13 -31.59 -11.38 11.26
C CYS A 13 -30.68 -10.38 10.53
N CYS A 14 -31.24 -9.45 9.74
CA CYS A 14 -30.44 -8.46 9.02
C CYS A 14 -29.76 -7.44 9.96
N LYS A 15 -30.41 -7.06 11.06
CA LYS A 15 -29.83 -6.08 12.01
C LYS A 15 -28.62 -6.65 12.75
N THR A 16 -28.69 -7.92 13.18
CA THR A 16 -27.60 -8.57 13.92
C THR A 16 -26.38 -8.87 13.04
N ILE A 17 -26.59 -9.22 11.76
CA ILE A 17 -25.48 -9.44 10.81
C ILE A 17 -24.82 -8.11 10.41
N LEU A 18 -25.60 -7.04 10.20
CA LEU A 18 -25.05 -5.70 9.93
C LEU A 18 -24.28 -5.15 11.13
N SER A 19 -24.80 -5.31 12.36
CA SER A 19 -24.09 -4.88 13.56
C SER A 19 -22.83 -5.70 13.81
N ALA A 20 -22.86 -7.03 13.59
CA ALA A 20 -21.65 -7.87 13.72
C ALA A 20 -20.59 -7.54 12.66
N LYS A 21 -20.99 -7.27 11.41
CA LYS A 21 -20.07 -6.80 10.35
C LYS A 21 -19.47 -5.43 10.65
N LEU A 22 -20.26 -4.50 11.20
CA LEU A 22 -19.79 -3.18 11.60
C LEU A 22 -18.84 -3.27 12.81
N HIS A 23 -19.18 -4.04 13.84
CA HIS A 23 -18.32 -4.25 15.02
C HIS A 23 -16.98 -4.90 14.62
N ASN A 24 -17.03 -5.98 13.84
CA ASN A 24 -15.84 -6.68 13.36
C ASN A 24 -14.95 -5.80 12.47
N SER A 25 -15.54 -4.99 11.59
CA SER A 25 -14.77 -4.03 10.78
C SER A 25 -14.11 -2.94 11.63
N SER A 26 -14.78 -2.46 12.68
CA SER A 26 -14.26 -1.41 13.56
C SER A 26 -13.13 -1.92 14.47
N GLU A 27 -13.22 -3.17 14.93
CA GLU A 27 -12.18 -3.84 15.72
C GLU A 27 -10.97 -4.20 14.86
N GLN A 28 -11.18 -4.75 13.67
CA GLN A 28 -10.11 -5.09 12.74
C GLN A 28 -9.35 -3.84 12.27
N VAL A 29 -10.05 -2.73 11.98
CA VAL A 29 -9.40 -1.45 11.64
C VAL A 29 -8.60 -0.90 12.81
N ARG A 30 -9.09 -1.03 14.05
CA ARG A 30 -8.37 -0.60 15.25
C ARG A 30 -7.11 -1.43 15.47
N ASP A 31 -7.20 -2.74 15.30
CA ASP A 31 -6.07 -3.66 15.41
C ASP A 31 -4.96 -3.35 14.39
N VAL A 32 -5.32 -3.14 13.11
CA VAL A 32 -4.37 -2.72 12.07
C VAL A 32 -3.67 -1.41 12.44
N ALA A 33 -4.42 -0.42 12.92
CA ALA A 33 -3.88 0.89 13.28
C ALA A 33 -2.92 0.82 14.48
N ASP A 34 -3.22 -0.03 15.46
CA ASP A 34 -2.40 -0.26 16.65
C ASP A 34 -1.11 -1.00 16.30
N VAL A 35 -1.17 -2.05 15.48
CA VAL A 35 0.02 -2.75 14.97
C VAL A 35 0.88 -1.79 14.15
N ALA A 36 0.29 -1.04 13.22
CA ALA A 36 1.01 -0.05 12.42
C ALA A 36 1.66 1.03 13.29
N LYS A 37 1.00 1.46 14.37
CA LYS A 37 1.56 2.40 15.35
C LYS A 37 2.76 1.81 16.08
N ASN A 38 2.68 0.55 16.51
CA ASN A 38 3.77 -0.12 17.21
C ASN A 38 5.00 -0.29 16.30
N ILE A 39 4.80 -0.74 15.05
CA ILE A 39 5.85 -0.80 14.04
C ILE A 39 6.46 0.60 13.81
N SER A 40 5.62 1.62 13.67
CA SER A 40 6.09 3.01 13.48
C SER A 40 6.96 3.47 14.63
N GLN A 41 6.61 3.13 15.87
CA GLN A 41 7.40 3.46 17.04
C GLN A 41 8.77 2.79 17.00
N VAL A 42 8.84 1.49 16.66
CA VAL A 42 10.10 0.75 16.50
C VAL A 42 10.98 1.39 15.44
N MET A 43 10.40 1.77 14.29
CA MET A 43 11.12 2.44 13.20
C MET A 43 11.70 3.80 13.60
N MET A 44 10.99 4.58 14.42
CA MET A 44 11.46 5.89 14.88
C MET A 44 12.54 5.80 15.97
N SER A 45 12.50 4.75 16.79
CA SER A 45 13.41 4.57 17.93
C SER A 45 14.68 3.77 17.58
N SER A 46 14.77 3.18 16.39
CA SER A 46 15.88 2.30 16.00
C SER A 46 16.76 2.92 14.91
N PRO A 47 18.10 2.88 15.05
CA PRO A 47 19.01 3.20 13.94
C PRO A 47 18.78 2.27 12.74
N GLN A 48 18.95 2.78 11.51
CA GLN A 48 18.67 2.00 10.29
C GLN A 48 19.45 0.68 10.20
N LEU A 49 20.68 0.63 10.76
CA LEU A 49 21.54 -0.55 10.70
C LEU A 49 21.01 -1.74 11.52
N VAL A 50 20.19 -1.48 12.53
CA VAL A 50 19.64 -2.52 13.43
C VAL A 50 18.12 -2.67 13.30
N LEU A 51 17.52 -1.98 12.32
CA LEU A 51 16.07 -1.91 12.16
C LEU A 51 15.44 -3.28 11.90
N ASP A 52 16.03 -4.10 11.02
CA ASP A 52 15.53 -5.45 10.72
C ASP A 52 15.46 -6.28 12.02
N SER A 53 16.53 -6.30 12.82
CA SER A 53 16.58 -7.01 14.10
C SER A 53 15.57 -6.48 15.12
N ALA A 54 15.39 -5.17 15.20
CA ALA A 54 14.42 -4.56 16.11
C ALA A 54 12.97 -4.90 15.72
N LEU A 55 12.68 -4.92 14.41
CA LEU A 55 11.38 -5.33 13.89
C LEU A 55 11.13 -6.83 14.11
N ASP A 56 12.14 -7.68 13.91
CA ASP A 56 12.03 -9.13 14.19
C ASP A 56 11.76 -9.40 15.69
N GLN A 57 12.46 -8.68 16.58
CA GLN A 57 12.26 -8.80 18.04
C GLN A 57 10.89 -8.30 18.51
N SER A 58 10.22 -7.45 17.74
CA SER A 58 8.87 -6.97 18.08
C SER A 58 7.80 -8.06 18.00
N GLY A 59 8.05 -9.14 17.25
CA GLY A 59 7.10 -10.22 17.02
C GLY A 59 5.84 -9.81 16.24
N LEU A 60 5.81 -8.59 15.69
CA LEU A 60 4.66 -8.04 14.99
C LEU A 60 4.55 -8.67 13.60
N ARG A 61 3.34 -9.13 13.26
CA ARG A 61 3.04 -9.67 11.93
C ARG A 61 2.59 -8.54 11.00
N VAL A 62 3.13 -8.54 9.79
CA VAL A 62 2.74 -7.59 8.76
C VAL A 62 1.66 -8.20 7.87
N THR A 63 0.53 -7.52 7.77
CA THR A 63 -0.48 -7.75 6.73
C THR A 63 -0.36 -6.65 5.66
N PRO A 64 -0.94 -6.83 4.46
CA PRO A 64 -0.93 -5.78 3.43
C PRO A 64 -1.48 -4.44 3.93
N GLU A 65 -2.54 -4.46 4.73
CA GLU A 65 -3.18 -3.26 5.31
C GLU A 65 -2.24 -2.55 6.30
N VAL A 66 -1.58 -3.32 7.17
CA VAL A 66 -0.59 -2.78 8.12
C VAL A 66 0.59 -2.16 7.37
N ALA A 67 1.10 -2.85 6.34
CA ALA A 67 2.20 -2.33 5.53
C ALA A 67 1.82 -1.03 4.82
N GLU A 68 0.63 -0.96 4.21
CA GLU A 68 0.14 0.25 3.57
C GLU A 68 0.03 1.43 4.55
N ASP A 69 -0.50 1.20 5.75
CA ASP A 69 -0.61 2.25 6.78
C ASP A 69 0.78 2.74 7.22
N VAL A 70 1.70 1.82 7.56
CA VAL A 70 3.08 2.17 7.92
C VAL A 70 3.76 2.95 6.78
N LEU A 71 3.71 2.45 5.55
CA LEU A 71 4.32 3.11 4.39
C LEU A 71 3.72 4.49 4.12
N ASN A 72 2.41 4.67 4.35
CA ASN A 72 1.77 5.96 4.23
C ASN A 72 2.23 6.95 5.31
N ARG A 73 2.39 6.50 6.56
CA ARG A 73 2.95 7.31 7.66
C ARG A 73 4.39 7.76 7.37
N PHE A 74 5.20 6.88 6.77
CA PHE A 74 6.59 7.15 6.41
C PHE A 74 6.78 7.62 4.96
N ARG A 75 5.74 8.07 4.27
CA ARG A 75 5.83 8.46 2.84
C ARG A 75 6.86 9.56 2.53
N ASN A 76 7.26 10.34 3.54
CA ASN A 76 8.28 11.39 3.43
C ASN A 76 9.68 10.94 3.87
N ALA A 77 9.82 9.73 4.42
CA ALA A 77 11.06 9.16 4.95
C ALA A 77 11.56 8.04 4.03
N GLY A 78 11.76 8.34 2.74
CA GLY A 78 11.81 7.33 1.69
C GLY A 78 12.82 6.18 1.89
N LEU A 79 14.01 6.43 2.43
CA LEU A 79 14.96 5.34 2.72
C LEU A 79 14.53 4.48 3.91
N LEU A 80 13.98 5.10 4.97
CA LEU A 80 13.48 4.36 6.13
C LEU A 80 12.24 3.53 5.77
N ALA A 81 11.32 4.11 4.99
CA ALA A 81 10.17 3.40 4.44
C ALA A 81 10.62 2.23 3.53
N TYR A 82 11.64 2.45 2.71
CA TYR A 82 12.20 1.40 1.85
C TYR A 82 12.84 0.26 2.66
N ARG A 83 13.53 0.55 3.77
CA ARG A 83 14.05 -0.51 4.65
C ARG A 83 12.92 -1.35 5.24
N PHE A 84 11.86 -0.72 5.75
CA PHE A 84 10.67 -1.44 6.21
C PHE A 84 10.01 -2.25 5.08
N PHE A 85 9.93 -1.70 3.86
CA PHE A 85 9.41 -2.40 2.69
C PHE A 85 10.23 -3.68 2.37
N GLN A 86 11.56 -3.59 2.43
CA GLN A 86 12.43 -4.75 2.22
C GLN A 86 12.30 -5.78 3.35
N TRP A 87 12.21 -5.33 4.60
CA TRP A 87 12.04 -6.23 5.75
C TRP A 87 10.70 -6.98 5.70
N SER A 88 9.61 -6.27 5.42
CA SER A 88 8.27 -6.87 5.33
C SER A 88 8.17 -7.91 4.22
N GLU A 89 8.85 -7.72 3.08
CA GLU A 89 8.91 -8.70 1.98
C GLU A 89 9.56 -10.04 2.40
N LYS A 90 10.38 -10.06 3.47
CA LYS A 90 11.00 -11.29 4.00
C LYS A 90 10.04 -12.08 4.91
N GLN A 91 8.91 -11.50 5.30
CA GLN A 91 7.96 -12.16 6.20
C GLN A 91 7.30 -13.35 5.51
N ARG A 92 7.17 -14.46 6.24
CA ARG A 92 6.61 -15.70 5.70
C ARG A 92 5.14 -15.48 5.32
N HIS A 93 4.76 -15.88 4.11
CA HIS A 93 3.41 -15.74 3.55
C HIS A 93 2.93 -14.28 3.38
N TYR A 94 3.86 -13.33 3.30
CA TYR A 94 3.54 -11.94 3.00
C TYR A 94 3.94 -11.58 1.57
N GLU A 95 3.10 -10.80 0.90
CA GLU A 95 3.42 -10.14 -0.36
C GLU A 95 2.87 -8.72 -0.33
N HIS A 96 3.64 -7.78 -0.86
CA HIS A 96 3.22 -6.38 -0.97
C HIS A 96 2.00 -6.25 -1.89
N SER A 97 1.05 -5.40 -1.51
CA SER A 97 -0.03 -5.00 -2.40
C SER A 97 0.45 -4.04 -3.49
N VAL A 98 -0.34 -3.87 -4.55
CA VAL A 98 -0.12 -2.82 -5.57
C VAL A 98 -0.02 -1.44 -4.90
N ARG A 99 -0.86 -1.19 -3.89
CA ARG A 99 -0.91 0.06 -3.16
C ARG A 99 0.35 0.32 -2.36
N ALA A 100 0.92 -0.70 -1.71
CA ALA A 100 2.21 -0.60 -1.01
C ALA A 100 3.35 -0.25 -1.98
N TYR A 101 3.39 -0.85 -3.17
CA TYR A 101 4.34 -0.47 -4.22
C TYR A 101 4.16 0.98 -4.68
N HIS A 102 2.92 1.41 -4.92
CA HIS A 102 2.62 2.79 -5.31
C HIS A 102 3.11 3.79 -4.24
N LEU A 103 2.85 3.53 -2.95
CA LEU A 103 3.35 4.34 -1.84
C LEU A 103 4.88 4.43 -1.85
N MET A 104 5.57 3.31 -2.10
CA MET A 104 7.03 3.32 -2.17
C MET A 104 7.57 4.07 -3.39
N ILE A 105 7.00 3.85 -4.58
CA ILE A 105 7.36 4.59 -5.81
C ILE A 105 7.20 6.10 -5.56
N GLU A 106 6.07 6.49 -4.97
CA GLU A 106 5.80 7.87 -4.60
C GLU A 106 6.85 8.47 -3.66
N SER A 107 7.30 7.67 -2.68
CA SER A 107 8.23 8.08 -1.64
C SER A 107 9.65 8.19 -2.18
N THR A 108 10.12 7.20 -2.94
CA THR A 108 11.45 7.19 -3.56
C THR A 108 11.59 8.29 -4.60
N ALA A 109 10.53 8.54 -5.39
CA ALA A 109 10.51 9.65 -6.34
C ALA A 109 10.63 11.01 -5.63
N LYS A 110 9.94 11.18 -4.48
CA LYS A 110 9.97 12.41 -3.70
C LYS A 110 11.36 12.74 -3.18
N ILE A 111 12.13 11.74 -2.77
CA ILE A 111 13.54 11.92 -2.34
C ILE A 111 14.54 11.82 -3.51
N LYS A 112 14.06 11.90 -4.76
CA LYS A 112 14.86 11.86 -6.00
C LYS A 112 15.69 10.57 -6.18
N GLN A 113 15.33 9.48 -5.50
CA GLN A 113 15.93 8.16 -5.67
C GLN A 113 15.29 7.43 -6.87
N TYR A 114 15.49 8.00 -8.07
CA TYR A 114 14.80 7.53 -9.28
C TYR A 114 15.25 6.14 -9.73
N LYS A 115 16.52 5.76 -9.52
CA LYS A 115 16.98 4.40 -9.78
C LYS A 115 16.14 3.37 -9.00
N LEU A 116 15.98 3.64 -7.70
CA LEU A 116 15.18 2.81 -6.80
C LEU A 116 13.70 2.77 -7.22
N MET A 117 13.16 3.91 -7.65
CA MET A 117 11.80 3.99 -8.19
C MET A 117 11.62 3.06 -9.41
N TRP A 118 12.57 3.04 -10.35
CA TRP A 118 12.53 2.15 -11.51
C TRP A 118 12.76 0.67 -11.14
N ASP A 119 13.60 0.39 -10.14
CA ASP A 119 13.78 -0.96 -9.61
C ASP A 119 12.46 -1.52 -9.04
N LEU A 120 11.67 -0.68 -8.35
CA LEU A 120 10.33 -1.04 -7.86
C LEU A 120 9.35 -1.33 -9.02
N ILE A 121 9.36 -0.52 -10.08
CA ILE A 121 8.52 -0.74 -11.29
C ILE A 121 8.87 -2.08 -11.94
N ASN A 122 10.16 -2.39 -12.08
CA ASN A 122 10.62 -3.66 -12.61
C ASN A 122 10.24 -4.84 -11.72
N SER A 123 10.27 -4.67 -10.40
CA SER A 123 9.78 -5.66 -9.44
C SER A 123 8.27 -5.93 -9.62
N MET A 124 7.45 -4.88 -9.73
CA MET A 124 6.02 -5.01 -10.04
C MET A 124 5.77 -5.75 -11.36
N ARG A 125 6.56 -5.46 -12.40
CA ARG A 125 6.45 -6.13 -13.70
C ARG A 125 6.67 -7.64 -13.56
N LYS A 126 7.74 -8.04 -12.88
CA LYS A 126 8.08 -9.47 -12.65
C LYS A 126 6.96 -10.20 -11.88
N LYS A 127 6.29 -9.51 -10.97
CA LYS A 127 5.16 -10.02 -10.20
C LYS A 127 3.80 -9.92 -10.91
N LYS A 128 3.75 -9.41 -12.15
CA LYS A 128 2.51 -9.17 -12.90
C LYS A 128 1.52 -8.24 -12.16
N MET A 129 2.05 -7.31 -11.38
CA MET A 129 1.27 -6.33 -10.60
C MET A 129 1.27 -4.93 -11.25
N LEU A 130 2.08 -4.74 -12.29
CA LEU A 130 2.25 -3.44 -12.93
C LEU A 130 0.97 -3.03 -13.67
N ASN A 131 0.56 -1.77 -13.50
CA ASN A 131 -0.64 -1.24 -14.12
C ASN A 131 -0.44 0.21 -14.59
N VAL A 132 -1.43 0.73 -15.31
CA VAL A 132 -1.42 2.11 -15.84
C VAL A 132 -1.21 3.15 -14.74
N GLU A 133 -1.84 2.97 -13.58
CA GLU A 133 -1.73 3.90 -12.45
C GLU A 133 -0.29 4.05 -11.96
N THR A 134 0.51 2.98 -12.00
CA THR A 134 1.94 3.03 -11.65
C THR A 134 2.67 4.09 -12.49
N PHE A 135 2.47 4.10 -13.81
CA PHE A 135 3.10 5.09 -14.68
C PHE A 135 2.50 6.48 -14.46
N CYS A 136 1.19 6.60 -14.26
CA CYS A 136 0.55 7.89 -13.92
C CYS A 136 1.16 8.51 -12.64
N ILE A 137 1.51 7.70 -11.65
CA ILE A 137 2.22 8.17 -10.45
C ILE A 137 3.62 8.68 -10.82
N VAL A 138 4.40 7.91 -11.56
CA VAL A 138 5.77 8.25 -11.96
C VAL A 138 5.80 9.57 -12.73
N MET A 139 4.93 9.72 -13.72
CA MET A 139 4.85 10.93 -14.55
C MET A 139 4.45 12.15 -13.73
N ARG A 140 3.45 12.05 -12.85
CA ARG A 140 3.09 13.13 -11.92
C ARG A 140 4.25 13.52 -11.01
N LYS A 141 5.06 12.56 -10.55
CA LYS A 141 6.23 12.85 -9.70
C LYS A 141 7.34 13.55 -10.47
N TYR A 142 7.63 13.10 -11.70
CA TYR A 142 8.59 13.79 -12.57
C TYR A 142 8.14 15.20 -12.94
N ALA A 143 6.88 15.39 -13.34
CA ALA A 143 6.33 16.70 -13.66
C ALA A 143 6.43 17.67 -12.46
N ARG A 144 6.06 17.23 -11.25
CA ARG A 144 6.22 18.02 -10.01
C ARG A 144 7.67 18.35 -9.68
N ALA A 145 8.61 17.53 -10.12
CA ALA A 145 10.04 17.75 -9.97
C ALA A 145 10.66 18.56 -11.13
N GLN A 146 9.85 19.10 -12.05
CA GLN A 146 10.27 19.81 -13.27
C GLN A 146 11.18 18.98 -14.19
N ARG A 147 11.00 17.66 -14.16
CA ARG A 147 11.72 16.67 -14.97
C ARG A 147 10.85 16.24 -16.15
N VAL A 148 10.63 17.17 -17.07
CA VAL A 148 9.65 17.01 -18.17
C VAL A 148 10.08 15.89 -19.12
N ASP A 149 11.36 15.83 -19.48
CA ASP A 149 11.90 14.80 -20.37
C ASP A 149 11.71 13.40 -19.78
N GLU A 150 11.90 13.24 -18.47
CA GLU A 150 11.68 11.96 -17.80
C GLU A 150 10.19 11.61 -17.66
N ALA A 151 9.31 12.60 -17.55
CA ALA A 151 7.86 12.37 -17.60
C ALA A 151 7.44 11.86 -18.99
N ILE A 152 7.94 12.49 -20.06
CA ILE A 152 7.70 12.06 -21.45
C ILE A 152 8.29 10.66 -21.69
N TYR A 153 9.51 10.41 -21.21
CA TYR A 153 10.14 9.09 -21.28
C TYR A 153 9.26 8.02 -20.62
N ALA A 154 8.76 8.29 -19.40
CA ALA A 154 7.91 7.36 -18.68
C ALA A 154 6.62 7.03 -19.43
N PHE A 155 6.03 7.99 -20.15
CA PHE A 155 4.89 7.75 -21.04
C PHE A 155 5.28 6.85 -22.22
N ASN A 156 6.35 7.20 -22.92
CA ASN A 156 6.78 6.51 -24.15
C ASN A 156 7.21 5.05 -23.91
N VAL A 157 7.69 4.72 -22.72
CA VAL A 157 8.09 3.35 -22.41
C VAL A 157 6.94 2.44 -21.99
N MET A 158 5.73 2.95 -21.73
CA MET A 158 4.60 2.13 -21.26
C MET A 158 4.32 0.93 -22.15
N GLU A 159 4.39 1.09 -23.48
CA GLU A 159 4.20 0.01 -24.45
C GLU A 159 5.23 -1.12 -24.28
N LYS A 160 6.48 -0.78 -23.94
CA LYS A 160 7.54 -1.78 -23.64
C LYS A 160 7.29 -2.55 -22.35
N TYR A 161 6.38 -2.07 -21.52
CA TYR A 161 5.90 -2.69 -20.29
C TYR A 161 4.51 -3.33 -20.47
N ASP A 162 4.07 -3.52 -21.72
CA ASP A 162 2.81 -4.19 -22.06
C ASP A 162 1.57 -3.44 -21.53
N LEU A 163 1.70 -2.12 -21.36
CA LEU A 163 0.62 -1.25 -20.88
C LEU A 163 0.27 -0.20 -21.94
N PRO A 164 -1.03 0.01 -22.24
CA PRO A 164 -1.42 1.05 -23.16
C PRO A 164 -1.16 2.44 -22.53
N PRO A 165 -0.55 3.38 -23.26
CA PRO A 165 -0.44 4.76 -22.80
C PRO A 165 -1.84 5.35 -22.58
N ASN A 166 -2.15 5.77 -21.35
CA ASN A 166 -3.47 6.30 -21.02
C ASN A 166 -3.53 7.81 -21.27
N LEU A 167 -3.94 8.21 -22.47
CA LEU A 167 -4.11 9.61 -22.87
C LEU A 167 -5.07 10.41 -21.96
N VAL A 168 -6.05 9.77 -21.33
CA VAL A 168 -7.02 10.44 -20.45
C VAL A 168 -6.39 10.88 -19.12
N ALA A 169 -5.33 10.21 -18.67
CA ALA A 169 -4.63 10.59 -17.44
C ALA A 169 -3.78 11.87 -17.57
N PHE A 170 -3.68 12.46 -18.76
CA PHE A 170 -2.82 13.60 -19.07
C PHE A 170 -3.55 14.92 -19.34
N ASN A 171 -4.87 14.89 -19.48
CA ASN A 171 -5.72 16.09 -19.57
C ASN A 171 -6.22 16.50 -18.18
#